data_AF-A0A453RPV2-F1
#
_entry.id   AF-A0A453RPV2-F1
#
_cell.length_a   1.000
_cell.length_b   1.000
_cell.length_c   1.000
_cell.angle_alpha   90.00
_cell.angle_beta   90.00
_cell.angle_gamma   90.00
#
_symmetry.space_group_name_H-M   'P 1'
#
loop_
_entity.id
_entity.type
_entity.pdbx_description
1 polymer ?
#
loop_
_entity_poly.entity_id
_entity_poly.type
_entity_poly.pdbx_seq_one_letter_code
_entity_poly.pdbx_strand_id
1 'polypeptide(L)'
;MALDSCYRQYCAKYEKLVGEQFSISDADYCVFHSPYNKLVQKSFARLYFNDFMRNCSSVDNDAKEKLQPFANLTSEESYQSRDLEKGSQQLAKHLYDIKVQPSTLLPKQIGNMYTASLYAALASVIYNKHASLTGQRIVMFSYGSGLTSTMFSFKLNEGQHPFNLANIASVLDVTAKLESRHVTSPEKFIDTLKLMEHRYGAKDFETSKDISLLPPGTFYLTKVDSMYRRFYEKKTDGIVDGKIKCSNGIANGH
;
A
#
# COMPACT_ATOMS: atom_id res chain seq x y z
N MET A 1 -11.80 5.60 -14.45
CA MET A 1 -11.29 6.74 -15.25
C MET A 1 -9.80 6.99 -15.03
N ALA A 2 -9.35 7.33 -13.81
CA ALA A 2 -7.93 7.58 -13.53
C ALA A 2 -7.02 6.35 -13.79
N LEU A 3 -7.41 5.18 -13.27
CA LEU A 3 -6.67 3.93 -13.45
C LEU A 3 -6.51 3.57 -14.94
N ASP A 4 -7.62 3.52 -15.69
CA ASP A 4 -7.62 3.22 -17.13
C ASP A 4 -6.74 4.20 -17.92
N SER A 5 -6.84 5.51 -17.63
CA SER A 5 -6.02 6.52 -18.31
C SER A 5 -4.53 6.36 -18.02
N CYS A 6 -4.15 6.15 -16.75
CA CYS A 6 -2.76 5.92 -16.38
C CYS A 6 -2.23 4.61 -16.95
N TYR A 7 -3.02 3.54 -16.95
CA TYR A 7 -2.65 2.25 -17.52
C TYR A 7 -2.40 2.35 -19.02
N ARG A 8 -3.31 2.99 -19.77
CA ARG A 8 -3.14 3.24 -21.20
C ARG A 8 -1.86 4.03 -21.50
N GLN A 9 -1.60 5.10 -20.74
CA GLN A 9 -0.37 5.89 -20.92
C GLN A 9 0.89 5.10 -20.57
N TYR A 10 0.85 4.30 -19.52
CA TYR A 10 1.95 3.41 -19.14
C TYR A 10 2.22 2.38 -20.24
N CYS A 11 1.18 1.72 -20.76
CA CYS A 11 1.29 0.75 -21.86
C CYS A 11 1.90 1.39 -23.12
N ALA A 12 1.40 2.55 -23.55
CA ALA A 12 1.92 3.24 -24.72
C ALA A 12 3.41 3.63 -24.57
N LYS A 13 3.83 4.04 -23.36
CA LYS A 13 5.26 4.31 -23.08
C LYS A 13 6.08 3.03 -23.07
N TYR A 14 5.56 1.95 -22.50
CA TYR A 14 6.22 0.65 -22.48
C TYR A 14 6.46 0.13 -23.90
N GLU A 15 5.41 0.12 -24.72
CA GLU A 15 5.45 -0.32 -26.12
C GLU A 15 6.47 0.45 -26.94
N LYS A 16 6.55 1.77 -26.74
CA LYS A 16 7.57 2.61 -27.40
C LYS A 16 9.00 2.25 -26.96
N LEU A 17 9.20 1.86 -25.70
CA LEU A 17 10.52 1.60 -25.13
C LEU A 17 11.01 0.17 -25.37
N VAL A 18 10.10 -0.81 -25.31
CA VAL A 18 10.42 -2.25 -25.35
C VAL A 18 10.10 -2.86 -26.72
N GLY A 19 9.19 -2.27 -27.49
CA GLY A 19 8.77 -2.80 -28.79
C GLY A 19 7.72 -3.91 -28.70
N GLU A 20 7.18 -4.17 -27.51
CA GLU A 20 6.19 -5.22 -27.25
C GLU A 20 4.96 -4.67 -26.54
N GLN A 21 3.79 -5.28 -26.80
CA GLN A 21 2.53 -4.90 -26.16
C GLN A 21 2.59 -5.24 -24.67
N PHE A 22 2.44 -4.24 -23.80
CA PHE A 22 2.35 -4.47 -22.36
C PHE A 22 1.02 -5.12 -21.98
N SER A 23 1.04 -6.08 -21.07
CA SER A 23 -0.12 -6.54 -20.30
C SER A 23 0.23 -6.76 -18.83
N ILE A 24 -0.76 -7.03 -17.98
CA ILE A 24 -0.49 -7.31 -16.57
C ILE A 24 0.35 -8.59 -16.36
N SER A 25 0.52 -9.42 -17.39
CA SER A 25 1.44 -10.56 -17.34
C SER A 25 2.91 -10.13 -17.27
N ASP A 26 3.26 -8.96 -17.83
CA ASP A 26 4.62 -8.40 -17.86
C ASP A 26 5.05 -7.73 -16.55
N ALA A 27 4.15 -7.67 -15.57
CA ALA A 27 4.42 -7.25 -14.21
C ALA A 27 4.44 -8.45 -13.28
N ASP A 28 5.49 -8.61 -12.47
CA ASP A 28 5.54 -9.66 -11.45
C ASP A 28 4.60 -9.34 -10.27
N TYR A 29 4.52 -8.06 -9.89
CA TYR A 29 3.52 -7.57 -8.94
C TYR A 29 2.88 -6.26 -9.38
N CYS A 30 1.63 -6.07 -8.94
CA CYS A 30 0.89 -4.82 -9.06
C CYS A 30 0.51 -4.32 -7.67
N VAL A 31 0.94 -3.10 -7.33
CA VAL A 31 0.73 -2.45 -6.04
C VAL A 31 -0.12 -1.20 -6.24
N PHE A 32 -1.16 -1.04 -5.44
CA PHE A 32 -2.13 0.04 -5.58
C PHE A 32 -2.19 0.87 -4.30
N HIS A 33 -2.52 2.16 -4.44
CA HIS A 33 -3.10 2.90 -3.32
C HIS A 33 -4.30 2.10 -2.77
N SER A 34 -4.27 1.81 -1.47
CA SER A 34 -5.12 0.80 -0.83
C SER A 34 -5.96 1.44 0.28
N PRO A 35 -7.04 2.18 -0.05
CA PRO A 35 -7.93 2.75 0.96
C PRO A 35 -8.74 1.66 1.68
N TYR A 36 -9.05 0.59 0.96
CA TYR A 36 -9.59 -0.66 1.50
C TYR A 36 -9.38 -1.78 0.48
N ASN A 37 -9.25 -3.03 0.96
CA ASN A 37 -8.79 -4.13 0.10
C ASN A 37 -9.77 -4.48 -1.04
N LYS A 38 -11.08 -4.28 -0.85
CA LYS A 38 -12.05 -4.57 -1.92
C LYS A 38 -11.83 -3.70 -3.16
N LEU A 39 -11.42 -2.44 -3.00
CA LEU A 39 -11.10 -1.58 -4.14
C LEU A 39 -9.84 -2.03 -4.88
N VAL A 40 -8.85 -2.58 -4.16
CA VAL A 40 -7.64 -3.13 -4.76
C VAL A 40 -7.96 -4.33 -5.67
N GLN A 41 -8.84 -5.24 -5.21
CA GLN A 41 -9.34 -6.35 -6.02
C GLN A 41 -10.02 -5.86 -7.30
N LYS A 42 -10.92 -4.87 -7.17
CA LYS A 42 -11.61 -4.24 -8.31
C LYS A 42 -10.63 -3.57 -9.28
N SER A 43 -9.60 -2.91 -8.75
CA SER A 43 -8.61 -2.18 -9.54
C SER A 43 -7.80 -3.14 -10.41
N PHE A 44 -7.32 -4.25 -9.84
CA PHE A 44 -6.58 -5.25 -10.62
C PHE A 44 -7.46 -5.96 -11.66
N ALA A 45 -8.69 -6.32 -11.28
CA ALA A 45 -9.67 -6.87 -12.23
C ALA A 45 -9.97 -5.89 -13.38
N ARG A 46 -10.00 -4.58 -13.09
CA ARG A 46 -10.15 -3.55 -14.12
C ARG A 46 -8.95 -3.49 -15.06
N LEU A 47 -7.72 -3.69 -14.59
CA LEU A 47 -6.56 -3.80 -15.49
C LEU A 47 -6.67 -5.01 -16.42
N TYR A 48 -7.11 -6.16 -15.90
CA TYR A 48 -7.35 -7.34 -16.73
C TYR A 48 -8.43 -7.10 -17.80
N PHE A 49 -9.50 -6.37 -17.47
CA PHE A 49 -10.48 -5.94 -18.46
C PHE A 49 -9.89 -4.97 -19.50
N ASN A 50 -8.98 -4.07 -19.11
CA ASN A 50 -8.29 -3.20 -20.07
C ASN A 50 -7.40 -4.02 -21.03
N ASP A 51 -6.76 -5.09 -20.57
CA ASP A 51 -5.99 -6.00 -21.43
C ASP A 51 -6.90 -6.74 -22.42
N PHE A 52 -8.10 -7.14 -21.99
CA PHE A 52 -9.12 -7.69 -22.89
C PHE A 52 -9.51 -6.67 -23.97
N MET A 53 -9.82 -5.43 -23.59
CA MET A 53 -10.19 -4.35 -24.54
C MET A 53 -9.04 -4.00 -25.50
N ARG A 54 -7.80 -4.28 -25.13
CA ARG A 54 -6.59 -4.10 -25.96
C ARG A 54 -6.22 -5.35 -26.77
N ASN A 55 -7.04 -6.39 -26.73
CA ASN A 55 -6.81 -7.68 -27.38
C ASN A 55 -5.46 -8.31 -27.02
N CYS A 56 -5.00 -8.16 -25.77
CA CYS A 56 -3.72 -8.71 -25.34
C CYS A 56 -3.71 -10.24 -25.43
N SER A 57 -2.58 -10.80 -25.87
CA SER A 57 -2.38 -12.26 -25.99
C SER A 57 -2.43 -12.99 -24.64
N SER A 58 -2.18 -12.28 -23.54
CA SER A 58 -2.25 -12.79 -22.17
C SER A 58 -3.68 -13.04 -21.68
N VAL A 59 -4.70 -12.56 -22.39
CA VAL A 59 -6.10 -12.88 -22.08
C VAL A 59 -6.48 -14.13 -22.84
N ASP A 60 -6.74 -15.21 -22.11
CA ASP A 60 -7.10 -16.50 -22.68
C ASP A 60 -8.49 -16.48 -23.35
N ASN A 61 -8.78 -17.51 -24.13
CA ASN A 61 -10.02 -17.58 -24.92
C ASN A 61 -11.29 -17.68 -24.06
N ASP A 62 -11.22 -18.35 -22.91
CA ASP A 62 -12.36 -18.46 -21.98
C ASP A 62 -12.69 -17.09 -21.36
N ALA A 63 -11.65 -16.34 -20.95
CA ALA A 63 -11.80 -14.98 -20.47
C ALA A 63 -12.34 -14.03 -21.56
N LYS A 64 -11.86 -14.17 -22.81
CA LYS A 64 -12.38 -13.40 -23.95
C LYS A 64 -13.86 -13.66 -24.18
N GLU A 65 -14.30 -14.92 -24.21
CA GLU A 65 -15.70 -15.29 -24.39
C GLU A 65 -16.58 -14.70 -23.28
N LYS A 66 -16.15 -14.81 -22.02
CA LYS A 66 -16.88 -14.29 -20.86
C LYS A 66 -16.92 -12.76 -20.76
N LEU A 67 -15.92 -12.07 -21.31
CA LEU A 67 -15.86 -10.61 -21.32
C LEU A 67 -16.49 -9.98 -22.57
N GLN A 68 -16.66 -10.75 -23.65
CA GLN A 68 -17.23 -10.29 -24.92
C GLN A 68 -18.59 -9.58 -24.79
N PRO A 69 -19.54 -10.04 -23.94
CA PRO A 69 -20.81 -9.34 -23.75
C PRO A 69 -20.67 -7.89 -23.25
N PHE A 70 -19.53 -7.55 -22.63
CA PHE A 70 -19.25 -6.22 -22.09
C PHE A 70 -18.41 -5.34 -23.01
N ALA A 71 -17.96 -5.84 -24.17
CA ALA A 71 -17.04 -5.14 -25.06
C ALA A 71 -17.60 -3.83 -25.65
N ASN A 72 -18.93 -3.76 -25.82
CA ASN A 72 -19.62 -2.61 -26.40
C ASN A 72 -20.10 -1.59 -25.36
N LEU A 73 -19.86 -1.83 -24.07
CA LEU A 73 -20.21 -0.85 -23.04
C LEU A 73 -19.39 0.42 -23.23
N THR A 74 -20.05 1.57 -23.09
CA THR A 74 -19.35 2.85 -22.97
C THR A 74 -18.49 2.87 -21.70
N SER A 75 -17.57 3.84 -21.63
CA SER A 75 -16.73 3.97 -20.44
C SER A 75 -17.57 4.11 -19.17
N GLU A 76 -18.61 4.95 -19.19
CA GLU A 76 -19.49 5.20 -18.06
C GLU A 76 -20.27 3.94 -17.65
N GLU A 77 -20.94 3.28 -18.60
CA GLU A 77 -21.68 2.03 -18.34
C GLU A 77 -20.76 0.95 -17.75
N SER A 78 -19.51 0.86 -18.24
CA SER A 78 -18.55 -0.12 -17.75
C SER A 78 -18.17 0.09 -16.28
N TYR A 79 -18.19 1.33 -15.76
CA TYR A 79 -17.93 1.58 -14.33
C TYR A 79 -19.15 1.27 -13.44
N GLN A 80 -20.35 1.33 -14.00
CA GLN A 80 -21.60 1.08 -13.28
C GLN A 80 -22.03 -0.39 -13.34
N SER A 81 -21.50 -1.17 -14.31
CA SER A 81 -21.83 -2.58 -14.49
C SER A 81 -21.26 -3.47 -13.38
N ARG A 82 -22.14 -3.93 -12.49
CA ARG A 82 -21.79 -4.90 -11.44
C ARG A 82 -21.45 -6.28 -12.01
N ASP A 83 -22.03 -6.64 -13.15
CA ASP A 83 -21.78 -7.94 -13.78
C ASP A 83 -20.39 -7.99 -14.41
N LEU A 84 -19.98 -6.90 -15.07
CA LEU A 84 -18.61 -6.74 -15.54
C LEU A 84 -17.61 -6.79 -14.37
N GLU A 85 -17.91 -6.10 -13.27
CA GLU A 85 -17.07 -6.13 -12.08
C GLU A 85 -16.89 -7.56 -11.54
N LYS A 86 -17.99 -8.30 -11.40
CA LYS A 86 -17.97 -9.68 -10.88
C LYS A 86 -17.22 -10.62 -11.83
N GLY A 87 -17.55 -10.57 -13.12
CA GLY A 87 -16.91 -11.41 -14.14
C GLY A 87 -15.40 -11.16 -14.21
N SER A 88 -14.99 -9.89 -14.24
CA SER A 88 -13.58 -9.51 -14.27
C SER A 88 -12.83 -9.98 -13.01
N GLN A 89 -13.44 -9.87 -11.83
CA GLN A 89 -12.82 -10.34 -10.57
C GLN A 89 -12.65 -11.86 -10.56
N GLN A 90 -13.63 -12.61 -11.05
CA GLN A 90 -13.55 -14.07 -11.09
C GLN A 90 -12.43 -14.53 -12.03
N LEU A 91 -12.36 -13.95 -13.22
CA LEU A 91 -11.33 -14.26 -14.22
C LEU A 91 -9.93 -13.88 -13.73
N ALA A 92 -9.78 -12.68 -13.17
CA ALA A 92 -8.50 -12.18 -12.69
C ALA A 92 -8.06 -12.76 -11.34
N LYS A 93 -8.88 -13.61 -10.69
CA LYS A 93 -8.63 -14.06 -9.31
C LYS A 93 -7.28 -14.75 -9.14
N HIS A 94 -6.95 -15.69 -10.03
CA HIS A 94 -5.70 -16.44 -9.93
C HIS A 94 -4.47 -15.52 -10.07
N LEU A 95 -4.53 -14.56 -11.00
CA LEU A 95 -3.48 -13.54 -11.16
C LEU A 95 -3.43 -12.58 -9.98
N TYR A 96 -4.57 -12.21 -9.39
CA TYR A 96 -4.62 -11.38 -8.19
C TYR A 96 -3.90 -12.05 -7.02
N ASP A 97 -4.17 -13.34 -6.81
CA ASP A 97 -3.57 -14.12 -5.72
C ASP A 97 -2.04 -14.20 -5.85
N ILE A 98 -1.52 -14.16 -7.09
CA ILE A 98 -0.07 -14.17 -7.36
C ILE A 98 0.53 -12.75 -7.31
N LYS A 99 -0.03 -11.81 -8.07
CA LYS A 99 0.57 -10.52 -8.40
C LYS A 99 0.19 -9.39 -7.43
N VAL A 100 -0.91 -9.53 -6.68
CA VAL A 100 -1.43 -8.43 -5.84
C VAL A 100 -1.53 -8.83 -4.38
N GLN A 101 -1.99 -10.04 -4.06
CA GLN A 101 -2.19 -10.49 -2.68
C GLN A 101 -0.96 -10.25 -1.78
N PRO A 102 0.30 -10.45 -2.23
CA PRO A 102 1.49 -10.17 -1.42
C PRO A 102 1.65 -8.71 -0.99
N SER A 103 0.98 -7.76 -1.66
CA SER A 103 0.99 -6.33 -1.30
C SER A 103 -0.04 -5.96 -0.22
N THR A 104 -0.87 -6.90 0.22
CA THR A 104 -2.09 -6.56 0.97
C THR A 104 -1.98 -6.64 2.50
N LEU A 105 -0.87 -7.15 3.04
CA LEU A 105 -0.71 -7.39 4.48
C LEU A 105 -0.90 -6.12 5.32
N LEU A 106 -0.04 -5.12 5.13
CA LEU A 106 -0.08 -3.88 5.92
C LEU A 106 -1.38 -3.10 5.70
N PRO A 107 -1.88 -2.88 4.46
CA PRO A 107 -3.16 -2.21 4.26
C PRO A 107 -4.35 -2.91 4.92
N LYS A 108 -4.40 -4.25 4.95
CA LYS A 108 -5.48 -5.00 5.61
C LYS A 108 -5.40 -4.95 7.13
N GLN A 109 -4.19 -4.87 7.69
CA GLN A 109 -3.97 -4.86 9.12
C GLN A 109 -4.06 -3.46 9.75
N ILE A 110 -3.77 -2.40 8.98
CA ILE A 110 -3.69 -1.01 9.47
C ILE A 110 -4.86 -0.15 8.98
N GLY A 111 -5.36 -0.40 7.76
CA GLY A 111 -6.37 0.44 7.12
C GLY A 111 -5.76 1.52 6.20
N ASN A 112 -6.55 2.55 5.89
CA ASN A 112 -6.14 3.58 4.95
C ASN A 112 -5.07 4.51 5.54
N MET A 113 -3.86 4.44 4.98
CA MET A 113 -2.72 5.30 5.35
C MET A 113 -2.54 6.49 4.39
N TYR A 114 -3.57 6.85 3.61
CA TYR A 114 -3.55 7.95 2.64
C TYR A 114 -2.31 7.89 1.72
N THR A 115 -1.46 8.91 1.74
CA THR A 115 -0.26 9.02 0.90
C THR A 115 0.74 7.89 1.11
N ALA A 116 0.83 7.35 2.33
CA ALA A 116 1.70 6.22 2.65
C ALA A 116 1.11 4.86 2.25
N SER A 117 -0.18 4.78 1.90
CA SER A 117 -0.87 3.50 1.64
C SER A 117 -0.24 2.69 0.49
N LEU A 118 0.14 3.37 -0.61
CA LEU A 118 0.83 2.71 -1.73
C LEU A 118 2.17 2.11 -1.30
N TYR A 119 2.93 2.85 -0.50
CA TYR A 119 4.27 2.44 -0.06
C TYR A 119 4.23 1.39 1.06
N ALA A 120 3.19 1.39 1.90
CA ALA A 120 2.93 0.30 2.82
C ALA A 120 2.54 -1.00 2.09
N ALA A 121 1.80 -0.89 0.99
CA ALA A 121 1.53 -2.03 0.12
C ALA A 121 2.82 -2.55 -0.54
N LEU A 122 3.72 -1.67 -0.99
CA LEU A 122 5.06 -2.05 -1.48
C LEU A 122 5.90 -2.72 -0.37
N ALA A 123 5.91 -2.16 0.83
CA ALA A 123 6.61 -2.74 1.98
C ALA A 123 6.08 -4.14 2.30
N SER A 124 4.79 -4.41 2.09
CA SER A 124 4.21 -5.75 2.23
C SER A 124 4.77 -6.71 1.17
N VAL A 125 4.94 -6.28 -0.08
CA VAL A 125 5.57 -7.11 -1.12
C VAL A 125 7.02 -7.43 -0.75
N ILE A 126 7.81 -6.42 -0.37
CA ILE A 126 9.21 -6.61 0.03
C ILE A 126 9.29 -7.57 1.22
N TYR A 127 8.50 -7.33 2.27
CA TYR A 127 8.44 -8.21 3.43
C TYR A 127 8.13 -9.66 3.06
N ASN A 128 7.07 -9.89 2.27
CA ASN A 128 6.60 -11.23 1.93
C ASN A 128 7.46 -11.96 0.88
N LYS A 129 8.18 -11.23 0.02
CA LYS A 129 8.78 -11.79 -1.21
C LYS A 129 10.25 -11.42 -1.43
N HIS A 130 10.91 -10.71 -0.50
CA HIS A 130 12.30 -10.23 -0.66
C HIS A 130 13.26 -11.24 -1.28
N ALA A 131 13.18 -12.52 -0.90
CA ALA A 131 14.05 -13.58 -1.41
C ALA A 131 13.93 -13.88 -2.91
N SER A 132 12.83 -13.48 -3.57
CA SER A 132 12.60 -13.72 -4.99
C SER A 132 12.40 -12.44 -5.82
N LEU A 133 12.54 -11.26 -5.22
CA LEU A 133 12.26 -9.98 -5.91
C LEU A 133 13.35 -9.54 -6.89
N THR A 134 14.55 -10.08 -6.82
CA THR A 134 15.64 -9.69 -7.73
C THR A 134 15.28 -9.99 -9.18
N GLY A 135 15.41 -8.98 -10.03
CA GLY A 135 15.03 -9.02 -11.43
C GLY A 135 13.53 -8.83 -11.69
N GLN A 136 12.68 -8.71 -10.66
CA GLN A 136 11.23 -8.59 -10.85
C GLN A 136 10.78 -7.15 -11.10
N ARG A 137 9.68 -6.99 -11.84
CA ARG A 137 9.03 -5.72 -12.12
C ARG A 137 7.81 -5.54 -11.22
N ILE A 138 7.77 -4.41 -10.51
CA ILE A 138 6.61 -4.01 -9.71
C ILE A 138 5.95 -2.80 -10.38
N VAL A 139 4.71 -2.95 -10.81
CA VAL A 139 3.87 -1.83 -11.27
C VAL A 139 3.16 -1.19 -10.09
N MET A 140 3.21 0.12 -10.01
CA MET A 140 2.70 0.95 -8.92
C MET A 140 1.59 1.86 -9.46
N PHE A 141 0.45 1.92 -8.79
CA PHE A 141 -0.63 2.88 -9.08
C PHE A 141 -0.94 3.78 -7.89
N SER A 142 -0.54 5.05 -8.00
CA SER A 142 -0.85 6.10 -7.03
C SER A 142 -2.11 6.88 -7.43
N TYR A 143 -2.96 7.17 -6.44
CA TYR A 143 -4.19 7.94 -6.63
C TYR A 143 -4.42 8.90 -5.46
N GLY A 144 -4.81 10.13 -5.76
CA GLY A 144 -5.34 11.11 -4.83
C GLY A 144 -6.59 11.79 -5.40
N SER A 145 -7.64 11.92 -4.58
CA SER A 145 -8.91 12.55 -4.97
C SER A 145 -8.73 14.04 -5.31
N GLY A 146 -9.43 14.54 -6.33
CA GLY A 146 -9.32 15.92 -6.83
C GLY A 146 -9.25 16.12 -8.35
N LEU A 147 -8.50 15.35 -9.16
CA LEU A 147 -7.70 14.16 -8.91
C LEU A 147 -6.29 14.28 -9.50
N THR A 148 -5.35 13.57 -8.88
CA THR A 148 -3.99 13.35 -9.40
C THR A 148 -3.64 11.89 -9.28
N SER A 149 -3.19 11.27 -10.37
CA SER A 149 -2.85 9.86 -10.40
C SER A 149 -1.64 9.59 -11.29
N THR A 150 -0.89 8.55 -10.97
CA THR A 150 0.25 8.11 -11.77
C THR A 150 0.42 6.62 -11.66
N MET A 151 0.63 5.98 -12.81
CA MET A 151 1.14 4.62 -12.88
C MET A 151 2.59 4.65 -13.32
N PHE A 152 3.43 3.95 -12.58
CA PHE A 152 4.88 3.84 -12.80
C PHE A 152 5.34 2.45 -12.40
N SER A 153 6.59 2.10 -12.67
CA SER A 153 7.12 0.79 -12.28
C SER A 153 8.56 0.85 -11.82
N PHE A 154 8.93 -0.17 -11.06
CA PHE A 154 10.30 -0.43 -10.62
C PHE A 154 10.78 -1.75 -11.21
N LYS A 155 12.07 -1.82 -11.55
CA LYS A 155 12.79 -3.08 -11.73
C LYS A 155 13.68 -3.27 -10.50
N LEU A 156 13.46 -4.34 -9.77
CA LEU A 156 14.11 -4.62 -8.50
C LEU A 156 15.42 -5.33 -8.82
N ASN A 157 16.52 -4.89 -8.20
CA ASN A 157 17.84 -5.50 -8.38
C ASN A 157 18.38 -5.89 -7.01
N GLU A 158 19.28 -6.86 -7.00
CA GLU A 158 20.03 -7.17 -5.78
C GLU A 158 20.93 -5.98 -5.44
N GLY A 159 20.90 -5.59 -4.17
CA GLY A 159 21.74 -4.50 -3.65
C GLY A 159 22.87 -5.04 -2.81
N GLN A 160 23.73 -4.13 -2.34
CA GLN A 160 24.72 -4.44 -1.30
C GLN A 160 24.20 -3.95 0.05
N HIS A 161 24.61 -4.60 1.14
CA HIS A 161 24.29 -4.12 2.49
C HIS A 161 24.83 -2.69 2.68
N PRO A 162 24.08 -1.75 3.30
CA PRO A 162 22.77 -1.94 3.95
C PRO A 162 21.55 -1.82 3.01
N PHE A 163 21.75 -1.51 1.73
CA PHE A 163 20.68 -1.25 0.76
C PHE A 163 20.33 -2.47 -0.09
N ASN A 164 20.09 -3.62 0.54
CA ASN A 164 19.62 -4.84 -0.13
C ASN A 164 18.23 -5.26 0.38
N LEU A 165 17.54 -6.12 -0.38
CA LEU A 165 16.14 -6.48 -0.13
C LEU A 165 15.95 -7.21 1.20
N ALA A 166 16.88 -8.10 1.55
CA ALA A 166 16.84 -8.85 2.80
C ALA A 166 16.97 -7.93 4.02
N ASN A 167 17.92 -6.98 3.98
CA ASN A 167 18.10 -6.01 5.05
C ASN A 167 16.91 -5.06 5.16
N ILE A 168 16.34 -4.59 4.04
CA ILE A 168 15.11 -3.79 4.07
C ILE A 168 13.98 -4.57 4.75
N ALA A 169 13.74 -5.83 4.38
CA ALA A 169 12.71 -6.66 4.99
C ALA A 169 12.96 -6.89 6.49
N SER A 170 14.21 -7.12 6.88
CA SER A 170 14.61 -7.29 8.28
C SER A 170 14.38 -6.02 9.10
N VAL A 171 14.84 -4.85 8.63
CA VAL A 171 14.69 -3.56 9.31
C VAL A 171 13.23 -3.09 9.35
N LEU A 172 12.43 -3.45 8.35
CA LEU A 172 10.99 -3.19 8.36
C LEU A 172 10.31 -3.90 9.53
N ASP A 173 10.77 -5.08 9.93
CA ASP A 173 10.32 -5.85 11.11
C ASP A 173 8.78 -5.86 11.27
N VAL A 174 8.10 -6.24 10.19
CA VAL A 174 6.64 -6.11 10.08
C VAL A 174 5.92 -6.98 11.11
N THR A 175 6.38 -8.21 11.34
CA THR A 175 5.75 -9.12 12.32
C THR A 175 5.80 -8.53 13.72
N ALA A 176 6.98 -8.15 14.22
CA ALA A 176 7.09 -7.63 15.59
C ALA A 176 6.27 -6.34 15.77
N LYS A 177 6.24 -5.46 14.77
CA LYS A 177 5.43 -4.23 14.81
C LYS A 177 3.92 -4.50 14.80
N LEU A 178 3.46 -5.53 14.08
CA LEU A 178 2.03 -5.89 14.07
C LEU A 178 1.61 -6.64 15.34
N GLU A 179 2.48 -7.46 15.91
CA GLU A 179 2.22 -8.23 17.14
C GLU A 179 2.30 -7.39 18.41
N SER A 180 3.13 -6.34 18.42
CA SER A 180 3.25 -5.40 19.55
C SER A 180 2.11 -4.38 19.65
N ARG A 181 1.11 -4.45 18.77
CA ARG A 181 -0.05 -3.54 18.79
C ARG A 181 -0.95 -3.82 20.00
N HIS A 182 -1.67 -2.78 20.42
CA HIS A 182 -2.64 -2.86 21.50
C HIS A 182 -4.07 -2.85 20.96
N VAL A 183 -4.79 -3.95 21.20
CA VAL A 183 -6.22 -4.03 20.86
C VAL A 183 -7.00 -3.09 21.79
N THR A 184 -7.90 -2.30 21.21
CA THR A 184 -8.76 -1.36 21.92
C THR A 184 -10.22 -1.69 21.63
N SER A 185 -11.10 -1.57 22.62
CA SER A 185 -12.53 -1.82 22.42
C SER A 185 -13.14 -0.76 21.48
N PRO A 186 -14.20 -1.09 20.74
CA PRO A 186 -14.89 -0.13 19.88
C PRO A 186 -15.34 1.14 20.61
N GLU A 187 -15.80 1.01 21.86
CA GLU A 187 -16.27 2.14 22.68
C GLU A 187 -15.12 3.11 22.97
N LYS A 188 -13.99 2.60 23.45
CA LYS A 188 -12.80 3.42 23.72
C LYS A 188 -12.23 4.04 22.43
N PHE A 189 -12.32 3.33 21.31
CA PHE A 189 -11.95 3.88 20.00
C PHE A 189 -12.85 5.05 19.60
N ILE A 190 -14.18 4.92 19.76
CA ILE A 190 -15.15 6.00 19.48
C ILE A 190 -14.90 7.20 20.39
N ASP A 191 -14.65 6.99 21.67
CA ASP A 191 -14.34 8.08 22.60
C ASP A 191 -13.03 8.79 22.23
N THR A 192 -12.04 8.03 21.75
CA THR A 192 -10.80 8.60 21.20
C THR A 192 -11.07 9.44 19.95
N LEU A 193 -11.95 9.00 19.04
CA LEU A 193 -12.33 9.79 17.86
C LEU A 193 -12.99 11.13 18.23
N LYS A 194 -13.92 11.13 19.19
CA LYS A 194 -14.55 12.35 19.70
C LYS A 194 -13.52 13.29 20.32
N LEU A 195 -12.57 12.75 21.09
CA LEU A 195 -11.46 13.55 21.62
C LEU A 195 -10.64 14.17 20.49
N MET A 196 -10.28 13.40 19.45
CA MET A 196 -9.50 13.90 18.32
C MET A 196 -10.24 14.97 17.51
N GLU A 197 -11.56 14.87 17.38
CA GLU A 197 -12.41 15.92 16.80
C GLU A 197 -12.28 17.24 17.58
N HIS A 198 -12.40 17.20 18.91
CA HIS A 198 -12.20 18.38 19.75
C HIS A 198 -10.78 18.97 19.66
N ARG A 199 -9.75 18.14 19.43
CA ARG A 199 -8.36 18.61 19.29
C ARG A 199 -8.05 19.17 17.91
N TYR A 200 -8.83 18.83 16.88
CA TYR A 200 -8.57 19.27 15.52
C TYR A 200 -8.77 20.78 15.39
N GLY A 201 -7.70 21.51 15.06
CA GLY A 201 -7.74 22.97 14.93
C GLY A 201 -7.83 23.74 16.27
N ALA A 202 -7.74 23.05 17.42
CA ALA A 202 -7.74 23.68 18.73
C ALA A 202 -6.34 24.19 19.12
N LYS A 203 -6.31 25.03 20.17
CA LYS A 203 -5.10 25.57 20.82
C LYS A 203 -5.26 25.53 22.34
N ASP A 204 -4.17 25.85 23.04
CA ASP A 204 -4.13 26.00 24.49
C ASP A 204 -4.55 24.73 25.27
N PHE A 205 -3.88 23.62 24.97
CA PHE A 205 -4.11 22.36 25.67
C PHE A 205 -2.85 21.52 25.85
N GLU A 206 -2.85 20.71 26.91
CA GLU A 206 -1.90 19.61 27.12
C GLU A 206 -2.55 18.27 26.77
N THR A 207 -1.73 17.31 26.32
CA THR A 207 -2.16 15.94 26.01
C THR A 207 -2.05 15.04 27.25
N SER A 208 -2.59 13.82 27.16
CA SER A 208 -2.43 12.83 28.23
C SER A 208 -0.96 12.52 28.49
N LYS A 209 -0.59 12.38 29.77
CA LYS A 209 0.75 11.92 30.19
C LYS A 209 0.93 10.41 30.07
N ASP A 210 -0.15 9.65 29.82
CA ASP A 210 -0.05 8.21 29.61
C ASP A 210 0.56 7.90 28.24
N ILE A 211 1.85 7.57 28.25
CA ILE A 211 2.64 7.12 27.10
C ILE A 211 3.02 5.64 27.22
N SER A 212 2.36 4.89 28.09
CA SER A 212 2.71 3.49 28.40
C SER A 212 2.69 2.60 27.16
N LEU A 213 1.70 2.80 26.28
CA LEU A 213 1.48 2.05 25.05
C LEU A 213 2.42 2.41 23.88
N LEU A 214 3.15 3.53 23.98
CA LEU A 214 4.08 3.92 22.91
C LEU A 214 5.36 3.08 23.00
N PRO A 215 5.91 2.55 21.91
CA PRO A 215 7.24 1.97 21.95
C PRO A 215 8.30 3.01 22.34
N PRO A 216 9.44 2.60 22.93
CA PRO A 216 10.57 3.50 23.11
C PRO A 216 11.03 4.11 21.78
N GLY A 217 11.43 5.36 21.85
CA GLY A 217 11.85 6.15 20.70
C GLY A 217 10.71 6.79 19.90
N THR A 218 9.44 6.51 20.21
CA THR A 218 8.30 7.18 19.60
C THR A 218 8.24 8.65 20.01
N PHE A 219 8.07 9.53 19.01
CA PHE A 219 7.75 10.94 19.24
C PHE A 219 6.25 11.11 19.50
N TYR A 220 5.89 11.95 20.47
CA TYR A 220 4.50 12.25 20.81
C TYR A 220 4.28 13.74 21.06
N LEU A 221 3.06 14.22 20.81
CA LEU A 221 2.65 15.60 21.07
C LEU A 221 2.39 15.79 22.56
N THR A 222 3.02 16.78 23.19
CA THR A 222 2.83 17.09 24.62
C THR A 222 1.83 18.21 24.85
N LYS A 223 1.90 19.28 24.04
CA LYS A 223 0.97 20.39 24.12
C LYS A 223 0.87 21.17 22.81
N VAL A 224 -0.22 21.92 22.71
CA VAL A 224 -0.43 22.99 21.74
C VAL A 224 -0.72 24.26 22.53
N ASP A 225 0.11 25.30 22.38
CA ASP A 225 -0.08 26.53 23.15
C ASP A 225 -1.12 27.48 22.53
N SER A 226 -1.34 28.64 23.16
CA SER A 226 -2.30 29.66 22.73
C SER A 226 -2.02 30.29 21.36
N MET A 227 -0.82 30.05 20.79
CA MET A 227 -0.40 30.48 19.45
C MET A 227 -0.38 29.32 18.44
N TYR A 228 -1.02 28.19 18.77
CA TYR A 228 -1.04 26.97 17.94
C TYR A 228 0.33 26.29 17.75
N ARG A 229 1.36 26.67 18.52
CA ARG A 229 2.68 26.03 18.43
C ARG A 229 2.61 24.66 19.09
N ARG A 230 3.13 23.65 18.40
CA ARG A 230 3.11 22.24 18.83
C ARG A 230 4.45 21.86 19.45
N PHE A 231 4.41 21.20 20.59
CA PHE A 231 5.59 20.74 21.32
C PHE A 231 5.59 19.22 21.37
N TYR A 232 6.76 18.63 21.15
CA TYR A 232 6.92 17.18 21.05
C TYR A 232 8.04 16.70 21.96
N GLU A 233 7.87 15.49 22.48
CA GLU A 233 8.89 14.76 23.24
C GLU A 233 9.08 13.38 22.62
N LYS A 234 10.19 12.72 22.96
CA LYS A 234 10.52 11.36 22.54
C LYS A 234 10.48 10.46 23.76
N LYS A 235 9.70 9.38 23.72
CA LYS A 235 9.69 8.39 24.79
C LYS A 235 11.07 7.75 24.92
N THR A 236 11.69 7.86 26.09
CA THR A 236 12.95 7.17 26.40
C THR A 236 12.68 5.73 26.80
N ASP A 237 13.67 4.86 26.68
CA ASP A 237 13.63 3.56 27.36
C ASP A 237 13.44 3.81 28.85
N GLY A 238 12.46 3.16 29.48
CA GLY A 238 12.28 3.22 30.92
C GLY A 238 13.53 2.63 31.57
N ILE A 239 14.27 3.42 32.34
CA ILE A 239 15.34 2.91 33.20
C ILE A 239 14.65 2.09 34.30
N VAL A 240 14.70 0.77 34.17
CA VAL A 240 14.50 -0.14 35.29
C VAL A 240 15.88 -0.75 35.56
N ASP A 241 16.45 -0.43 36.73
CA ASP A 241 17.70 -0.98 37.27
C ASP A 241 19.00 -0.77 36.49
N GLY A 242 19.26 0.46 36.01
CA GLY A 242 20.62 0.90 35.68
C GLY A 242 21.34 0.13 34.56
N LYS A 243 20.65 -0.76 33.84
CA LYS A 243 21.15 -1.45 32.65
C LYS A 243 20.42 -0.93 31.43
N ILE A 244 21.13 -0.11 30.66
CA ILE A 244 20.75 0.23 29.29
C ILE A 244 20.63 -1.11 28.54
N LYS A 245 19.42 -1.50 28.14
CA LYS A 245 19.26 -2.44 27.03
C LYS A 245 19.68 -1.67 25.78
N CYS A 246 20.96 -1.75 25.43
CA CYS A 246 21.41 -1.35 24.11
C CYS A 246 20.70 -2.24 23.08
N SER A 247 19.60 -1.76 22.50
CA SER A 247 19.20 -2.18 21.15
C SER A 247 20.07 -1.42 20.14
N ASN A 248 21.38 -1.59 20.26
CA ASN A 248 22.33 -1.16 19.22
C ASN A 248 22.27 -2.20 18.08
N GLY A 249 21.34 -1.99 17.17
CA GLY A 249 21.48 -2.44 15.79
C GLY A 249 22.20 -1.38 14.94
N ILE A 250 23.32 -0.85 15.43
CA ILE A 250 24.29 -0.17 14.57
C ILE A 250 25.29 -1.26 14.16
N ALA A 251 25.07 -1.87 13.00
CA ALA A 251 26.09 -2.65 12.31
C ALA A 251 26.73 -1.76 11.24
N ASN A 252 27.60 -0.85 11.67
CA ASN A 252 28.70 -0.34 10.86
C ASN A 252 29.98 -0.88 11.51
N GLY A 253 30.71 -1.73 10.78
CA GLY A 253 31.99 -2.27 11.24
C GLY A 253 32.55 -3.33 10.29
N HIS A 254 33.43 -2.86 9.40
CA HIS A 254 34.29 -3.54 8.41
C HIS A 254 33.68 -3.90 7.06
#